data_AF-A0A177L015-F1
#
_entry.id   AF-A0A177L015-F1
#
_cell.length_a   1.000
_cell.length_b   1.000
_cell.length_c   1.000
_cell.angle_alpha   90.00
_cell.angle_beta   90.00
_cell.angle_gamma   90.00
#
_symmetry.space_group_name_H-M   'P 1'
#
loop_
_entity.id
_entity.type
_entity.pdbx_description
1 polymer ?
#
loop_
_entity_poly.entity_id
_entity_poly.type
_entity_poly.pdbx_seq_one_letter_code
_entity_poly.pdbx_strand_id
1 'polypeptide(L)'
;MFEEDAAVKKILTDKYTPAIEEMKAEIVGSTPVALDGERANVWTGETNLGNLMTDSMLAKAKTIDAEAVIALQNGGGIRSSINEGDITMEEVLTVMPFDNSWKSDKKLYYLLYILLMKCISCPRSTNFTPLFFARSQAFFVKVLFVTTHASLVL
;
A
#
# COMPACT_ATOMS: atom_id res chain seq x y z
N MET A 1 -27.75 22.88 2.21
CA MET A 1 -26.30 23.05 2.04
C MET A 1 -25.84 23.85 3.24
N PHE A 2 -24.96 23.28 4.09
CA PHE A 2 -24.54 23.95 5.32
C PHE A 2 -23.42 24.95 4.98
N GLU A 3 -23.51 26.17 5.49
CA GLU A 3 -22.42 27.16 5.36
C GLU A 3 -21.32 26.87 6.39
N GLU A 4 -20.06 27.05 5.99
CA GLU A 4 -18.90 26.91 6.88
C GLU A 4 -18.88 28.07 7.88
N ASP A 5 -18.69 27.76 9.16
CA ASP A 5 -18.52 28.79 10.20
C ASP A 5 -17.18 29.53 10.01
N ALA A 6 -17.25 30.86 9.87
CA ALA A 6 -16.10 31.70 9.61
C ALA A 6 -15.07 31.70 10.76
N ALA A 7 -15.51 31.52 12.02
CA ALA A 7 -14.60 31.45 13.16
C ALA A 7 -13.82 30.11 13.17
N VAL A 8 -14.49 29.00 12.83
CA VAL A 8 -13.83 27.69 12.72
C VAL A 8 -12.84 27.65 11.57
N LYS A 9 -13.21 28.19 10.41
CA LYS A 9 -12.32 28.28 9.24
C LYS A 9 -11.03 29.05 9.54
N LYS A 10 -11.15 30.16 10.28
CA LYS A 10 -10.00 30.97 10.67
C LYS A 10 -9.05 30.20 11.61
N ILE A 11 -9.59 29.45 12.57
CA ILE A 11 -8.77 28.61 13.46
C ILE A 11 -8.04 27.51 12.69
N LEU A 12 -8.70 26.88 11.72
CA LEU A 12 -8.07 25.85 10.87
C LEU A 12 -6.90 26.43 10.08
N THR A 13 -7.11 27.60 9.48
CA THR A 13 -6.11 28.23 8.61
C THR A 13 -4.92 28.79 9.39
N ASP A 14 -5.17 29.50 10.49
CA ASP A 14 -4.11 30.21 11.22
C ASP A 14 -3.22 29.26 12.04
N LYS A 15 -3.77 28.14 12.52
CA LYS A 15 -3.07 27.25 13.45
C LYS A 15 -2.59 25.93 12.83
N TYR A 16 -3.37 25.33 11.95
CA TYR A 16 -3.12 23.95 11.49
C TYR A 16 -2.54 23.88 10.09
N THR A 17 -2.98 24.74 9.16
CA THR A 17 -2.45 24.78 7.79
C THR A 17 -0.93 24.92 7.71
N PRO A 18 -0.26 25.85 8.43
CA PRO A 18 1.19 26.02 8.27
C PRO A 18 1.98 24.79 8.75
N ALA A 19 1.55 24.15 9.84
CA ALA A 19 2.20 22.93 10.33
C ALA A 19 2.00 21.74 9.37
N ILE A 20 0.84 21.66 8.72
CA ILE A 20 0.55 20.61 7.72
C ILE A 20 1.39 20.81 6.46
N GLU A 21 1.52 22.04 5.99
CA GLU A 21 2.32 22.37 4.80
C GLU A 21 3.80 22.06 5.02
N GLU A 22 4.34 22.35 6.22
CA GLU A 22 5.71 21.99 6.58
C GLU A 22 5.93 20.46 6.56
N MET A 23 5.03 19.69 7.19
CA MET A 23 5.11 18.22 7.19
C MET A 23 5.00 17.62 5.79
N LYS A 24 4.22 18.24 4.90
CA LYS A 24 4.03 17.78 3.52
C LYS A 24 5.25 18.00 2.64
N ALA A 25 5.99 19.08 2.88
CA ALA A 25 7.17 19.45 2.11
C ALA A 25 8.43 18.63 2.48
N GLU A 26 8.37 17.82 3.54
CA GLU A 26 9.49 16.96 3.93
C GLU A 26 9.85 15.96 2.82
N ILE A 27 11.13 15.92 2.45
CA ILE A 27 11.66 14.98 1.47
C ILE A 27 11.98 13.66 2.19
N VAL A 28 11.27 12.59 1.81
CA VAL A 28 11.40 11.26 2.41
C VAL A 28 12.49 10.45 1.71
N GLY A 29 12.74 10.72 0.43
CA GLY A 29 13.74 10.03 -0.37
C GLY A 29 13.77 10.52 -1.81
N SER A 30 14.44 9.77 -2.70
CA SER A 30 14.52 10.07 -4.12
C SER A 30 14.55 8.78 -4.93
N THR A 31 13.95 8.77 -6.12
CA THR A 31 13.91 7.60 -7.02
C THR A 31 14.41 7.99 -8.42
N PRO A 32 15.31 7.20 -9.03
CA PRO A 32 15.78 7.46 -10.39
C PRO A 32 14.78 7.01 -11.48
N VAL A 33 13.66 6.37 -11.09
CA VAL A 33 12.64 5.85 -12.01
C VAL A 33 11.25 6.26 -11.55
N ALA A 34 10.36 6.52 -12.51
CA ALA A 34 8.95 6.75 -12.22
C ALA A 34 8.29 5.48 -11.65
N LEU A 35 7.55 5.62 -10.56
CA LEU A 35 6.85 4.55 -9.86
C LEU A 35 5.38 4.52 -10.29
N ASP A 36 4.99 3.42 -10.94
CA ASP A 36 3.67 3.24 -11.52
C ASP A 36 2.65 2.76 -10.49
N GLY A 37 1.74 3.68 -10.16
CA GLY A 37 0.56 3.45 -9.32
C GLY A 37 -0.75 3.64 -10.07
N GLU A 38 -0.74 3.65 -11.41
CA GLU A 38 -1.94 3.87 -12.21
C GLU A 38 -2.94 2.72 -12.00
N ARG A 39 -4.22 3.07 -11.80
CA ARG A 39 -5.28 2.12 -11.46
C ARG A 39 -5.40 1.00 -12.49
N ALA A 40 -5.22 1.32 -13.77
CA ALA A 40 -5.28 0.34 -14.85
C ALA A 40 -4.19 -0.73 -14.72
N ASN A 41 -3.02 -0.38 -14.18
CA ASN A 41 -1.86 -1.26 -14.09
C ASN A 41 -1.84 -2.01 -12.75
N VAL A 42 -2.10 -1.32 -11.63
CA VAL A 42 -2.07 -1.93 -10.28
C VAL A 42 -3.19 -2.95 -10.04
N TRP A 43 -4.23 -2.97 -10.87
CA TRP A 43 -5.30 -3.97 -10.80
C TRP A 43 -5.14 -5.11 -11.79
N THR A 44 -4.24 -4.98 -12.77
CA THR A 44 -4.09 -5.96 -13.85
C THR A 44 -2.77 -6.70 -13.82
N GLY A 45 -1.75 -6.19 -13.13
CA GLY A 45 -0.45 -6.84 -13.07
C GLY A 45 0.48 -6.31 -12.00
N GLU A 46 1.74 -6.75 -12.11
CA GLU A 46 2.85 -6.33 -11.26
C GLU A 46 3.33 -4.93 -11.66
N THR A 47 3.60 -4.06 -10.67
CA THR A 47 4.11 -2.70 -10.86
C THR A 47 5.27 -2.49 -9.91
N ASN A 48 6.21 -1.64 -10.32
CA ASN A 48 7.39 -1.31 -9.50
C ASN A 48 7.00 -0.66 -8.16
N LEU A 49 5.96 0.18 -8.12
CA LEU A 49 5.46 0.77 -6.88
C LEU A 49 4.88 -0.29 -5.94
N GLY A 50 4.09 -1.24 -6.45
CA GLY A 50 3.53 -2.34 -5.66
C GLY A 50 4.64 -3.22 -5.05
N ASN A 51 5.69 -3.48 -5.81
CA ASN A 51 6.87 -4.20 -5.33
C ASN A 51 7.63 -3.43 -4.24
N LEU A 52 7.87 -2.13 -4.45
CA LEU A 52 8.55 -1.29 -3.47
C LEU A 52 7.79 -1.24 -2.14
N MET A 53 6.46 -1.09 -2.18
CA MET A 53 5.64 -1.07 -0.98
C MET A 53 5.65 -2.40 -0.24
N THR A 54 5.49 -3.52 -0.96
CA THR A 54 5.53 -4.85 -0.33
C THR A 54 6.90 -5.15 0.26
N ASP A 55 7.98 -4.75 -0.40
CA ASP A 55 9.34 -4.86 0.14
C ASP A 55 9.54 -4.02 1.41
N SER A 56 9.03 -2.79 1.41
CA SER A 56 9.09 -1.88 2.56
C SER A 56 8.29 -2.43 3.75
N MET A 57 7.10 -2.98 3.49
CA MET A 57 6.27 -3.65 4.50
C MET A 57 6.97 -4.88 5.07
N LEU A 58 7.60 -5.70 4.22
CA LEU A 58 8.34 -6.88 4.66
C LEU A 58 9.57 -6.48 5.50
N ALA A 59 10.32 -5.47 5.07
CA ALA A 59 11.46 -4.95 5.81
C ALA A 59 11.03 -4.45 7.20
N LYS A 60 9.92 -3.71 7.28
CA LYS A 60 9.37 -3.26 8.56
C LYS A 60 8.85 -4.43 9.40
N ALA A 61 8.15 -5.39 8.81
CA ALA A 61 7.64 -6.57 9.51
C ALA A 61 8.78 -7.39 10.13
N LYS A 62 9.92 -7.54 9.43
CA LYS A 62 11.12 -8.22 9.95
C LYS A 62 11.72 -7.57 11.19
N THR A 63 11.51 -6.27 11.41
CA THR A 63 11.94 -5.60 12.65
C THR A 63 11.10 -5.99 13.87
N ILE A 64 9.87 -6.47 13.65
CA ILE A 64 8.95 -6.91 14.69
C ILE A 64 9.01 -8.43 14.84
N ASP A 65 9.03 -9.16 13.72
CA ASP A 65 9.08 -10.60 13.66
C ASP A 65 10.05 -11.05 12.57
N ALA A 66 11.20 -11.59 12.97
CA ALA A 66 12.25 -12.05 12.06
C ALA A 66 11.78 -13.21 11.14
N GLU A 67 10.71 -13.91 11.50
CA GLU A 67 10.13 -15.00 10.71
C GLU A 67 9.17 -14.50 9.62
N ALA A 68 8.94 -13.19 9.50
CA ALA A 68 8.11 -12.63 8.45
C ALA A 68 8.75 -12.87 7.05
N VAL A 69 8.05 -13.67 6.23
CA VAL A 69 8.50 -14.09 4.89
C VAL A 69 7.66 -13.55 3.73
N ILE A 70 6.43 -13.13 3.99
CA ILE A 70 5.47 -12.70 2.97
C ILE A 70 4.82 -11.39 3.41
N ALA A 71 4.77 -10.42 2.49
CA ALA A 71 3.95 -9.23 2.60
C ALA A 71 2.98 -9.19 1.42
N LEU A 72 1.77 -8.71 1.69
CA LEU A 72 0.68 -8.63 0.72
C LEU A 72 0.16 -7.20 0.69
N GLN A 73 0.18 -6.58 -0.50
CA GLN A 73 -0.47 -5.30 -0.73
C GLN A 73 -1.53 -5.46 -1.81
N ASN A 74 -2.74 -5.03 -1.52
CA ASN A 74 -3.83 -5.02 -2.49
C ASN A 74 -3.71 -3.80 -3.40
N GLY A 75 -3.93 -3.97 -4.71
CA GLY A 75 -3.85 -2.86 -5.67
C GLY A 75 -4.83 -1.72 -5.41
N GLY A 76 -5.93 -1.94 -4.68
CA GLY A 76 -6.84 -0.87 -4.26
C GLY A 76 -6.29 0.07 -3.18
N GLY A 77 -5.20 -0.31 -2.51
CA GLY A 77 -4.48 0.54 -1.57
C GLY A 77 -3.58 1.58 -2.24
N ILE A 78 -3.30 1.44 -3.54
CA ILE A 78 -2.45 2.32 -4.33
C ILE A 78 -3.34 3.28 -5.12
N ARG A 79 -3.12 4.60 -4.97
CA ARG A 79 -4.05 5.61 -5.51
C ARG A 79 -3.42 6.62 -6.46
N SER A 80 -2.10 6.71 -6.51
CA SER A 80 -1.37 7.61 -7.40
C SER A 80 -0.02 7.00 -7.77
N SER A 81 0.55 7.49 -8.87
CA SER A 81 1.94 7.26 -9.27
C SER A 81 2.86 8.30 -8.64
N ILE A 82 4.16 7.99 -8.56
CA ILE A 82 5.22 8.92 -8.13
C ILE A 82 6.17 9.12 -9.31
N ASN A 83 6.52 10.37 -9.59
CA ASN A 83 7.46 10.69 -10.67
C ASN A 83 8.90 10.36 -10.27
N GLU A 84 9.81 10.37 -11.23
CA GLU A 84 11.24 10.33 -10.92
C GLU A 84 11.69 11.62 -10.21
N GLY A 85 12.69 11.49 -9.34
CA GLY A 85 13.23 12.58 -8.53
C GLY A 85 12.89 12.44 -7.04
N ASP A 86 12.85 13.59 -6.36
CA ASP A 86 12.66 13.68 -4.92
C ASP A 86 11.22 13.38 -4.54
N ILE A 87 11.05 12.48 -3.58
CA ILE A 87 9.76 12.01 -3.08
C ILE A 87 9.42 12.80 -1.83
N THR A 88 8.33 13.55 -1.89
CA THR A 88 7.83 14.32 -0.73
C THR A 88 6.83 13.52 0.09
N MET A 89 6.64 13.92 1.35
CA MET A 89 5.62 13.32 2.22
C MET A 89 4.20 13.55 1.68
N GLU A 90 3.96 14.67 0.99
CA GLU A 90 2.71 14.89 0.27
C GLU A 90 2.46 13.80 -0.77
N GLU A 91 3.44 13.47 -1.60
CA GLU A 91 3.30 12.41 -2.61
C GLU A 91 3.00 11.07 -1.94
N VAL A 92 3.69 10.72 -0.85
CA VAL A 92 3.42 9.47 -0.10
C VAL A 92 1.97 9.42 0.40
N LEU A 93 1.46 10.53 0.94
CA LEU A 93 0.07 10.63 1.40
C LEU A 93 -0.94 10.59 0.24
N THR A 94 -0.58 11.08 -0.95
CA THR A 94 -1.46 10.95 -2.13
C THR A 94 -1.52 9.51 -2.66
N VAL A 95 -0.42 8.77 -2.58
CA VAL A 95 -0.37 7.36 -2.98
C VAL A 95 -1.17 6.48 -2.02
N MET A 96 -1.01 6.71 -0.71
CA MET A 96 -1.71 5.99 0.36
C MET A 96 -2.54 6.97 1.22
N PRO A 97 -3.71 7.42 0.74
CA PRO A 97 -4.52 8.42 1.44
C PRO A 97 -5.28 7.85 2.64
N PHE A 98 -5.21 6.53 2.86
CA PHE A 98 -5.88 5.87 3.97
C PHE A 98 -4.86 5.54 5.04
N ASP A 99 -5.13 5.99 6.26
CA ASP A 99 -4.38 5.61 7.46
C ASP A 99 -4.73 4.16 7.87
N ASN A 100 -4.29 3.23 7.03
CA ASN A 100 -4.47 1.80 7.25
C ASN A 100 -3.31 1.28 8.09
N SER A 101 -3.61 0.84 9.31
CA SER A 101 -2.64 0.09 10.12
C SER A 101 -2.43 -1.30 9.52
N TRP A 102 -1.18 -1.60 9.15
CA TRP A 102 -0.78 -2.93 8.72
C TRP A 102 -0.76 -3.88 9.92
N LYS A 103 -1.22 -5.12 9.71
CA LYS A 103 -1.34 -6.14 10.76
C LYS A 103 -0.46 -7.33 10.38
N SER A 104 0.45 -7.72 11.27
CA SER A 104 1.19 -8.98 11.16
C SER A 104 0.39 -10.12 11.79
N ASP A 105 0.00 -11.12 11.01
CA ASP A 105 -0.66 -12.34 11.50
C ASP A 105 0.16 -13.57 11.09
N LYS A 106 0.37 -14.50 12.04
CA LYS A 106 1.14 -15.74 11.84
C LYS A 106 0.32 -16.85 11.17
N LYS A 107 -1.02 -16.74 11.08
CA LYS A 107 -1.90 -17.76 10.49
C LYS A 107 -2.17 -17.53 9.00
N LEU A 108 -1.12 -17.38 8.19
CA LEU A 108 -1.26 -16.89 6.82
C LEU A 108 -1.47 -17.98 5.74
N TYR A 109 -1.11 -19.25 5.99
CA TYR A 109 -1.07 -20.29 4.94
C TYR A 109 -2.43 -20.61 4.31
N TYR A 110 -3.49 -20.77 5.13
CA TYR A 110 -4.84 -21.04 4.63
C TYR A 110 -5.46 -19.82 3.93
N LEU A 111 -5.19 -18.63 4.46
CA LEU A 111 -5.69 -17.38 3.89
C LEU A 111 -5.03 -17.10 2.53
N LEU A 112 -3.73 -17.35 2.41
CA LEU A 112 -2.99 -17.24 1.16
C LEU A 112 -3.53 -18.21 0.10
N TYR A 113 -3.80 -19.47 0.47
CA TYR A 113 -4.39 -20.45 -0.45
C TYR A 113 -5.78 -20.00 -0.94
N ILE A 114 -6.65 -19.57 -0.02
CA ILE A 114 -7.98 -19.07 -0.36
C ILE A 114 -7.88 -17.82 -1.24
N LEU A 115 -6.95 -16.91 -0.95
CA LEU A 115 -6.75 -15.67 -1.68
C LEU A 115 -6.22 -15.93 -3.10
N LEU A 116 -5.19 -16.77 -3.24
CA LEU A 116 -4.65 -17.19 -4.54
C LEU A 116 -5.73 -17.87 -5.37
N MET A 117 -6.52 -18.77 -4.77
CA MET A 117 -7.66 -19.38 -5.46
C MET A 117 -8.70 -18.31 -5.86
N LYS A 118 -9.04 -17.35 -4.99
CA LYS A 118 -10.01 -16.28 -5.30
C LYS A 118 -9.54 -15.39 -6.44
N CYS A 119 -8.25 -15.05 -6.49
CA CYS A 119 -7.64 -14.20 -7.51
C CYS A 119 -7.56 -14.91 -8.87
N ILE A 120 -7.24 -16.21 -8.91
CA ILE A 120 -7.16 -16.99 -10.17
C ILE A 120 -8.55 -17.34 -10.71
N SER A 121 -9.53 -17.57 -9.84
CA SER A 121 -10.87 -18.06 -10.24
C SER A 121 -11.79 -16.99 -10.83
N CYS A 122 -11.43 -15.70 -10.77
CA CYS A 122 -12.32 -14.61 -11.19
C CYS A 122 -11.73 -13.79 -12.35
N PRO A 123 -11.75 -14.31 -13.59
CA PRO A 123 -11.49 -13.49 -14.75
C PRO A 123 -12.66 -12.52 -14.99
N ARG A 124 -12.37 -11.22 -14.87
CA ARG A 124 -13.02 -10.06 -15.51
C ARG A 124 -14.54 -10.21 -15.79
N SER A 125 -15.39 -9.89 -14.81
CA SER A 125 -16.79 -9.50 -15.08
C SER A 125 -16.85 -7.99 -15.32
N THR A 126 -17.30 -7.57 -16.50
CA THR A 126 -17.41 -6.17 -16.94
C THR A 126 -18.61 -5.42 -16.34
N ASN A 127 -19.38 -6.04 -15.45
CA ASN A 127 -20.60 -5.45 -14.91
C ASN A 127 -20.39 -4.92 -13.49
N PHE A 128 -20.23 -3.60 -13.40
CA PHE A 128 -20.14 -2.82 -12.17
C PHE A 128 -21.42 -3.01 -11.33
N THR A 129 -21.34 -3.85 -10.30
CA THR A 129 -22.31 -3.89 -9.20
C THR A 129 -21.57 -3.57 -7.89
N PRO A 130 -22.21 -2.89 -6.92
CA PRO A 130 -21.52 -2.32 -5.76
C PRO A 130 -20.96 -3.37 -4.78
N LEU A 131 -21.29 -4.66 -4.94
CA LEU A 131 -20.77 -5.76 -4.12
C LEU A 131 -19.45 -6.37 -4.64
N PHE A 132 -18.78 -5.71 -5.60
CA PHE A 132 -17.54 -6.17 -6.22
C PHE A 132 -16.26 -5.49 -5.71
N PHE A 133 -16.32 -4.67 -4.67
CA PHE A 133 -15.19 -3.85 -4.21
C PHE A 133 -13.95 -4.66 -3.77
N ALA A 134 -14.15 -5.93 -3.38
CA ALA A 134 -13.08 -6.84 -2.97
C ALA A 134 -12.62 -7.84 -4.06
N ARG A 135 -13.20 -7.82 -5.28
CA ARG A 135 -13.15 -8.98 -6.20
C ARG A 135 -12.20 -8.87 -7.41
N SER A 136 -11.56 -7.74 -7.67
CA SER A 136 -10.71 -7.56 -8.87
C SER A 136 -9.39 -6.84 -8.58
N GLN A 137 -8.85 -6.97 -7.37
CA GLN A 137 -7.57 -6.35 -7.05
C GLN A 137 -6.48 -7.38 -7.28
N ALA A 138 -5.53 -7.09 -8.16
CA ALA A 138 -4.26 -7.80 -8.16
C ALA A 138 -3.65 -7.60 -6.76
N PHE A 139 -3.29 -8.71 -6.12
CA PHE A 139 -2.48 -8.68 -4.93
C PHE A 139 -1.03 -8.75 -5.37
N PHE A 140 -0.23 -7.78 -4.93
CA PHE A 140 1.21 -7.88 -5.04
C PHE A 140 1.65 -8.88 -3.98
N VAL A 141 2.00 -10.08 -4.44
CA VAL A 141 2.47 -11.17 -3.60
C VAL A 141 3.95 -11.34 -3.86
N LYS A 142 4.79 -10.85 -2.95
CA LYS A 142 6.19 -11.26 -2.96
C LYS A 142 6.37 -12.42 -1.99
N VAL A 143 6.47 -13.63 -2.54
CA VAL A 143 6.88 -14.82 -1.80
C VAL A 143 8.39 -14.89 -1.86
N LEU A 144 9.07 -14.44 -0.80
CA LEU A 144 10.49 -14.76 -0.65
C LEU A 144 10.56 -16.21 -0.14
N PHE A 145 10.87 -17.17 -1.03
CA PHE A 145 11.23 -18.52 -0.61
C PHE A 145 12.55 -18.43 0.17
N VAL A 146 12.45 -18.21 1.48
CA VAL A 146 13.57 -18.40 2.39
C VAL A 146 13.60 -19.89 2.72
N THR A 147 14.32 -20.67 1.93
CA THR A 147 14.83 -21.96 2.37
C THR A 147 15.88 -21.71 3.46
N THR A 148 15.46 -21.36 4.67
CA THR A 148 16.35 -21.45 5.83
C THR A 148 16.23 -22.85 6.38
N HIS A 149 17.29 -23.62 6.09
CA HIS A 149 17.55 -24.93 6.62
C HIS A 149 17.28 -25.01 8.12
N ALA A 150 16.57 -26.08 8.48
CA ALA A 150 16.61 -26.67 9.79
C ALA A 150 18.06 -26.77 10.26
N SER A 151 18.43 -25.95 11.22
CA SER A 151 19.60 -26.20 12.06
C SER A 151 19.13 -27.12 13.18
N LEU A 152 19.06 -28.41 12.89
CA LEU A 152 18.94 -29.43 13.92
C LEU A 152 20.35 -29.61 14.50
N VAL A 153 20.52 -29.17 15.73
CA VAL A 153 21.66 -29.52 16.57
C VAL A 153 21.44 -30.95 17.05
N LEU A 154 22.12 -31.90 16.40
CA LEU A 154 22.80 -33.11 16.91
C LEU A 154 23.08 -34.07 15.75
#